data_AF-A0A4R6SGU3-F1
#
_entry.id   AF-A0A4R6SGU3-F1
#
_cell.length_a   1.000
_cell.length_b   1.000
_cell.length_c   1.000
_cell.angle_alpha   90.00
_cell.angle_beta   90.00
_cell.angle_gamma   90.00
#
_symmetry.space_group_name_H-M   'P 1'
#
loop_
_entity.id
_entity.type
_entity.pdbx_description
1 polymer ?
#
loop_
_entity_poly.entity_id
_entity_poly.type
_entity_poly.pdbx_seq_one_letter_code
_entity_poly.pdbx_strand_id
1 'polypeptide(L)'
;MSAIQDGDSPNDIAHKLLGLVERGHGEAVTDVIEELLPPDPDRTDGRIEAVVLELLERAAQAAKGRTPATDLPADEPYQLELYDHSGEALTIDDVGPVPRAALRALLALLTDRRHDAVEQVALVLDNGSRNDAATLLTTSLLWSGADND
;
A
#
# COMPACT_ATOMS: atom_id res chain seq x y z
N MET A 1 -10.65 23.41 5.59
CA MET A 1 -9.19 23.59 5.45
C MET A 1 -8.70 22.38 4.70
N SER A 2 -7.87 22.55 3.68
CA SER A 2 -7.30 21.41 2.95
C SER A 2 -6.30 20.67 3.88
N ALA A 3 -6.39 19.35 3.84
CA ALA A 3 -5.56 18.42 4.57
C ALA A 3 -4.25 18.13 3.82
N ILE A 4 -4.12 18.42 2.52
CA ILE A 4 -2.87 18.26 1.76
C ILE A 4 -2.35 19.64 1.34
N GLN A 5 -1.13 20.00 1.74
CA GLN A 5 -0.59 21.31 1.40
C GLN A 5 -0.12 21.36 -0.07
N ASP A 6 -0.25 22.53 -0.70
CA ASP A 6 0.33 22.79 -2.02
C ASP A 6 1.85 22.58 -1.95
N GLY A 7 2.35 21.57 -2.67
CA GLY A 7 3.76 21.19 -2.67
C GLY A 7 4.11 19.94 -1.86
N ASP A 8 3.17 19.35 -1.11
CA ASP A 8 3.41 18.08 -0.40
C ASP A 8 3.85 16.98 -1.39
N SER A 9 5.03 16.40 -1.16
CA SER A 9 5.49 15.26 -1.96
C SER A 9 4.72 13.98 -1.58
N PRO A 10 4.70 12.95 -2.44
CA PRO A 10 4.07 11.66 -2.10
C PRO A 10 4.59 11.05 -0.78
N ASN A 11 5.90 11.20 -0.51
CA ASN A 11 6.51 10.75 0.75
C ASN A 11 6.02 11.57 1.96
N ASP A 12 5.85 12.90 1.82
CA ASP A 12 5.31 13.74 2.91
C ASP A 12 3.88 13.32 3.27
N ILE A 13 3.07 13.02 2.25
CA ILE A 13 1.69 12.56 2.43
C ILE A 13 1.66 11.17 3.08
N ALA A 14 2.49 10.24 2.62
CA ALA A 14 2.61 8.91 3.23
C ALA A 14 3.04 9.00 4.71
N HIS A 15 4.05 9.83 5.02
CA HIS A 15 4.50 10.06 6.38
C HIS A 15 3.41 10.69 7.26
N LYS A 16 2.65 11.64 6.71
CA LYS A 16 1.51 12.25 7.39
C LYS A 16 0.42 11.24 7.71
N LEU A 17 0.01 10.42 6.74
CA LEU A 17 -1.01 9.38 6.93
C LEU A 17 -0.61 8.41 8.04
N LEU A 18 0.63 7.91 8.02
CA LEU A 18 1.17 7.05 9.06
C LEU A 18 1.12 7.71 10.44
N GLY A 19 1.63 8.94 10.56
CA GLY A 19 1.61 9.67 11.82
C GLY A 19 0.20 10.01 12.32
N LEU A 20 -0.82 10.06 11.46
CA LEU A 20 -2.21 10.22 11.87
C LEU A 20 -2.79 8.89 12.39
N VAL A 21 -2.48 7.76 11.74
CA VAL A 21 -2.86 6.42 12.20
C VAL A 21 -2.26 6.13 13.59
N GLU A 22 -0.97 6.37 13.78
CA GLU A 22 -0.26 6.15 15.05
C GLU A 22 -0.86 6.94 16.23
N ARG A 23 -1.42 8.12 15.95
CA ARG A 23 -2.04 9.00 16.96
C ARG A 23 -3.53 8.72 17.16
N GLY A 24 -4.10 7.73 16.45
CA GLY A 24 -5.53 7.41 16.50
C GLY A 24 -6.44 8.49 15.90
N HIS A 25 -5.92 9.30 14.97
CA HIS A 25 -6.68 10.40 14.34
C HIS A 25 -7.44 9.93 13.09
N GLY A 26 -8.35 8.97 13.26
CA GLY A 26 -9.08 8.33 12.16
C GLY A 26 -9.81 9.29 11.22
N GLU A 27 -10.51 10.31 11.76
CA GLU A 27 -11.20 11.31 10.93
C GLU A 27 -10.23 12.09 10.03
N ALA A 28 -9.06 12.48 10.56
CA ALA A 28 -8.06 13.19 9.78
C ALA A 28 -7.39 12.29 8.71
N VAL A 29 -7.29 10.98 8.95
CA VAL A 29 -6.86 10.01 7.92
C VAL A 29 -7.87 9.98 6.78
N THR A 30 -9.16 9.90 7.09
CA THR A 30 -10.24 9.94 6.10
C THR A 30 -10.20 11.24 5.28
N ASP A 31 -10.00 12.40 5.93
CA ASP A 31 -9.90 13.68 5.22
C ASP A 31 -8.74 13.70 4.21
N VAL A 32 -7.56 13.20 4.59
CA VAL A 32 -6.40 13.12 3.67
C VAL A 32 -6.65 12.14 2.52
N ILE A 33 -7.27 11.00 2.79
CA ILE A 33 -7.62 10.01 1.75
C ILE A 33 -8.63 10.60 0.77
N GLU A 34 -9.69 11.24 1.25
CA GLU A 34 -10.72 11.85 0.41
C GLU A 34 -10.15 12.96 -0.48
N GLU A 35 -9.19 13.74 0.01
CA GLU A 35 -8.51 14.79 -0.75
C GLU A 35 -7.49 14.24 -1.77
N LEU A 36 -6.86 13.10 -1.48
CA LEU A 36 -6.00 12.39 -2.42
C LEU A 36 -6.78 11.80 -3.60
N LEU A 37 -7.98 11.28 -3.33
CA LEU A 37 -8.82 10.61 -4.33
C LEU A 37 -9.37 11.64 -5.33
N PRO A 38 -9.03 11.54 -6.63
CA PRO A 38 -9.50 12.51 -7.61
C PRO A 38 -11.04 12.50 -7.65
N PRO A 39 -11.66 13.67 -7.83
CA PRO A 39 -13.11 13.76 -8.00
C PRO A 39 -13.57 13.16 -9.34
N ASP A 40 -12.67 13.07 -10.31
CA ASP A 40 -12.90 12.50 -11.64
C ASP A 40 -12.04 11.23 -11.81
N PRO A 41 -12.64 10.04 -11.97
CA PRO A 41 -11.90 8.78 -12.12
C PRO A 41 -11.03 8.74 -13.37
N ASP A 42 -11.32 9.57 -14.39
CA ASP A 42 -10.55 9.62 -15.63
C ASP A 42 -9.28 10.49 -15.51
N ARG A 43 -9.04 11.09 -14.34
CA ARG A 43 -7.95 12.04 -14.09
C ARG A 43 -7.04 11.60 -12.95
N THR A 44 -6.15 10.67 -13.25
CA THR A 44 -5.07 10.26 -12.34
C THR A 44 -3.85 11.14 -12.62
N ASP A 45 -3.43 11.97 -11.66
CA ASP A 45 -2.21 12.79 -11.76
C ASP A 45 -0.94 12.04 -11.30
N GLY A 46 -1.02 10.71 -11.18
CA GLY A 46 0.04 9.84 -10.67
C GLY A 46 0.32 9.99 -9.17
N ARG A 47 -0.33 10.93 -8.48
CA ARG A 47 -0.04 11.22 -7.07
C ARG A 47 -0.45 10.10 -6.14
N ILE A 48 -1.61 9.51 -6.36
CA ILE A 48 -2.07 8.33 -5.59
C ILE A 48 -1.13 7.16 -5.81
N GLU A 49 -0.75 6.88 -7.06
CA GLU A 49 0.18 5.80 -7.40
C GLU A 49 1.47 5.97 -6.59
N ALA A 50 2.05 7.16 -6.60
CA ALA A 50 3.26 7.45 -5.86
C ALA A 50 3.07 7.27 -4.34
N VAL A 51 1.98 7.76 -3.75
CA VAL A 51 1.70 7.58 -2.30
C VAL A 51 1.52 6.09 -1.95
N VAL A 52 0.78 5.34 -2.78
CA VAL A 52 0.59 3.90 -2.60
C VAL A 52 1.92 3.15 -2.64
N LEU A 53 2.77 3.47 -3.63
CA LEU A 53 4.10 2.86 -3.75
C LEU A 53 4.99 3.18 -2.55
N GLU A 54 5.01 4.42 -2.07
CA GLU A 54 5.76 4.81 -0.86
C GLU A 54 5.31 4.02 0.37
N LEU A 55 4.01 3.82 0.56
CA LEU A 55 3.46 3.01 1.67
C LEU A 55 3.86 1.53 1.53
N LEU A 56 3.75 0.96 0.33
CA LEU A 56 4.13 -0.43 0.07
C LEU A 56 5.64 -0.66 0.19
N GLU A 57 6.47 0.29 -0.25
CA GLU A 57 7.94 0.24 -0.10
C GLU A 57 8.32 0.25 1.38
N ARG A 58 7.65 1.05 2.20
CA ARG A 58 7.83 1.03 3.66
C ARG A 58 7.41 -0.31 4.28
N ALA A 59 6.27 -0.86 3.89
CA ALA A 59 5.83 -2.17 4.35
C ALA A 59 6.82 -3.29 3.96
N ALA A 60 7.34 -3.26 2.73
CA ALA A 60 8.38 -4.20 2.27
C ALA A 60 9.67 -4.05 3.08
N GLN A 61 10.09 -2.81 3.35
CA GLN A 61 11.30 -2.52 4.13
C GLN A 61 11.18 -2.99 5.58
N ALA A 62 10.01 -2.78 6.21
CA ALA A 62 9.68 -3.29 7.54
C ALA A 62 9.79 -4.83 7.58
N ALA A 63 9.18 -5.52 6.61
CA ALA A 63 9.26 -6.98 6.50
C ALA A 63 10.70 -7.47 6.29
N LYS A 64 11.50 -6.82 5.42
CA LYS A 64 12.93 -7.12 5.23
C LYS A 64 13.73 -6.93 6.53
N GLY A 65 13.44 -5.88 7.30
CA GLY A 65 14.14 -5.56 8.56
C GLY A 65 13.87 -6.56 9.70
N ARG A 66 12.75 -7.28 9.66
CA ARG A 66 12.39 -8.33 10.65
C ARG A 66 13.10 -9.65 10.40
N THR A 67 13.66 -9.82 9.21
CA THR A 67 14.41 -11.01 8.85
C THR A 67 15.81 -10.92 9.46
N PRO A 68 16.22 -11.85 10.34
CA PRO A 68 17.55 -11.81 10.93
C PRO A 68 18.60 -11.82 9.81
N ALA A 69 19.56 -10.89 9.87
CA ALA A 69 20.62 -10.68 8.88
C ALA A 69 21.67 -11.82 8.82
N THR A 70 21.27 -13.06 9.11
CA THR A 70 22.11 -14.25 9.13
C THR A 70 21.72 -15.15 7.98
N ASP A 71 22.59 -15.20 6.97
CA ASP A 71 22.76 -16.28 5.98
C ASP A 71 21.55 -16.68 5.12
N LEU A 72 20.56 -15.82 4.90
CA LEU A 72 19.59 -16.08 3.83
C LEU A 72 20.26 -15.77 2.48
N PRO A 73 20.29 -16.73 1.53
CA PRO A 73 20.72 -16.47 0.17
C PRO A 73 19.91 -15.31 -0.41
N ALA A 74 20.55 -14.47 -1.22
CA ALA A 74 19.92 -13.32 -1.88
C ALA A 74 18.69 -13.68 -2.76
N ASP A 75 18.46 -14.98 -3.00
CA ASP A 75 17.39 -15.53 -3.85
C ASP A 75 16.36 -16.36 -3.08
N GLU A 76 16.31 -16.31 -1.74
CA GLU A 76 15.34 -17.10 -0.99
C GLU A 76 13.90 -16.57 -1.22
N PRO A 77 12.94 -17.43 -1.59
CA PRO A 77 11.59 -17.00 -1.90
C PRO A 77 10.86 -16.54 -0.63
N TYR A 78 10.16 -15.41 -0.72
CA TYR A 78 9.19 -15.02 0.31
C TYR A 78 7.97 -15.94 0.22
N GLN A 79 7.64 -16.59 1.33
CA GLN A 79 6.38 -17.32 1.46
C GLN A 79 5.28 -16.38 1.95
N LEU A 80 4.15 -16.37 1.26
CA LEU A 80 2.94 -15.66 1.66
C LEU A 80 1.91 -16.68 2.14
N GLU A 81 1.45 -16.51 3.38
CA GLU A 81 0.30 -17.25 3.90
C GLU A 81 -0.88 -16.29 4.02
N LEU A 82 -2.01 -16.69 3.45
CA LEU A 82 -3.25 -15.92 3.46
C LEU A 82 -4.32 -16.73 4.16
N TYR A 83 -5.06 -16.06 5.04
CA TYR A 83 -6.17 -16.66 5.74
C TYR A 83 -7.36 -15.73 5.63
N ASP A 84 -8.55 -16.29 5.51
CA ASP A 84 -9.79 -15.55 5.58
C ASP A 84 -10.17 -15.23 7.04
N HIS A 85 -11.28 -14.52 7.23
CA HIS A 85 -11.79 -14.17 8.56
C HIS A 85 -12.18 -15.38 9.44
N SER A 86 -12.40 -16.55 8.86
CA SER A 86 -12.70 -17.79 9.58
C SER A 86 -11.45 -18.61 9.91
N GLY A 87 -10.28 -18.18 9.43
CA GLY A 87 -9.00 -18.87 9.55
C GLY A 87 -8.76 -19.91 8.47
N GLU A 88 -9.57 -19.95 7.41
CA GLU A 88 -9.37 -20.83 6.27
C GLU A 88 -8.25 -20.31 5.37
N ALA A 89 -7.33 -21.18 4.97
CA ALA A 89 -6.22 -20.81 4.10
C ALA A 89 -6.73 -20.45 2.69
N LEU A 90 -6.24 -19.33 2.16
CA LEU A 90 -6.57 -18.82 0.83
C LEU A 90 -5.37 -18.89 -0.11
N THR A 91 -5.64 -19.03 -1.41
CA THR A 91 -4.65 -18.71 -2.43
C THR A 91 -4.77 -17.25 -2.84
N ILE A 92 -3.70 -16.68 -3.40
CA ILE A 92 -3.73 -15.29 -3.88
C ILE A 92 -4.80 -15.06 -4.97
N ASP A 93 -5.17 -16.11 -5.70
CA ASP A 93 -6.19 -16.04 -6.74
C ASP A 93 -7.62 -16.04 -6.15
N ASP A 94 -7.81 -16.44 -4.89
CA ASP A 94 -9.10 -16.34 -4.18
C ASP A 94 -9.35 -14.93 -3.61
N VAL A 95 -8.30 -14.11 -3.50
CA VAL A 95 -8.37 -12.73 -3.01
C VAL A 95 -9.01 -11.82 -4.06
N GLY A 96 -9.84 -10.86 -3.63
CA GLY A 96 -10.41 -9.84 -4.51
C GLY A 96 -9.35 -9.07 -5.32
N PRO A 97 -9.74 -8.44 -6.46
CA PRO A 97 -8.78 -7.89 -7.41
C PRO A 97 -7.85 -6.83 -6.82
N VAL A 98 -8.38 -5.92 -5.99
CA VAL A 98 -7.60 -4.81 -5.39
C VAL A 98 -6.59 -5.32 -4.36
N PRO A 99 -6.98 -6.08 -3.32
CA PRO A 99 -5.99 -6.60 -2.37
C PRO A 99 -5.02 -7.58 -3.03
N ARG A 100 -5.44 -8.32 -4.08
CA ARG A 100 -4.56 -9.18 -4.87
C ARG A 100 -3.45 -8.38 -5.56
N ALA A 101 -3.79 -7.25 -6.19
CA ALA A 101 -2.80 -6.37 -6.80
C ALA A 101 -1.84 -5.77 -5.77
N ALA A 102 -2.36 -5.34 -4.62
CA ALA A 102 -1.54 -4.84 -3.51
C ALA A 102 -0.57 -5.91 -2.98
N LEU A 103 -1.03 -7.16 -2.80
CA LEU A 103 -0.19 -8.29 -2.39
C LEU A 103 0.92 -8.58 -3.41
N ARG A 104 0.58 -8.60 -4.71
CA ARG A 104 1.56 -8.80 -5.79
C ARG A 104 2.58 -7.67 -5.86
N ALA A 105 2.15 -6.42 -5.67
CA ALA A 105 3.03 -5.27 -5.59
C ALA A 105 4.00 -5.39 -4.39
N LEU A 106 3.50 -5.77 -3.22
CA LEU A 106 4.31 -5.99 -2.04
C LEU A 106 5.36 -7.10 -2.25
N LEU A 107 4.96 -8.25 -2.80
CA LEU A 107 5.88 -9.36 -3.13
C LEU A 107 6.94 -8.94 -4.15
N ALA A 108 6.57 -8.15 -5.15
CA ALA A 108 7.51 -7.59 -6.11
C ALA A 108 8.55 -6.69 -5.43
N LEU A 109 8.14 -5.81 -4.50
CA LEU A 109 9.05 -4.96 -3.73
C LEU A 109 9.95 -5.75 -2.78
N LEU A 110 9.43 -6.83 -2.19
CA LEU A 110 10.22 -7.74 -1.37
C LEU A 110 11.35 -8.42 -2.17
N THR A 111 11.13 -8.65 -3.46
CA THR A 111 12.08 -9.28 -4.39
C THR A 111 12.81 -8.29 -5.31
N ASP A 112 12.82 -7.00 -4.94
CA ASP A 112 13.48 -5.91 -5.65
C ASP A 112 13.01 -5.70 -7.12
N ARG A 113 11.78 -6.13 -7.44
CA ARG A 113 11.13 -5.96 -8.73
C ARG A 113 10.18 -4.76 -8.75
N ARG A 114 10.72 -3.56 -8.52
CA ARG A 114 9.92 -2.33 -8.43
C ARG A 114 9.03 -2.08 -9.67
N HIS A 115 9.50 -2.41 -10.85
CA HIS A 115 8.72 -2.26 -12.09
C HIS A 115 7.40 -3.05 -12.03
N ASP A 116 7.46 -4.32 -11.61
CA ASP A 116 6.28 -5.17 -11.48
C ASP A 116 5.31 -4.61 -10.43
N ALA A 117 5.82 -3.99 -9.36
CA ALA A 117 5.00 -3.33 -8.35
C ALA A 117 4.23 -2.11 -8.92
N VAL A 118 4.90 -1.29 -9.73
CA VAL A 118 4.27 -0.16 -10.44
C VAL A 118 3.15 -0.66 -11.34
N GLU A 119 3.39 -1.71 -12.12
CA GLU A 119 2.36 -2.29 -12.99
C GLU A 119 1.13 -2.79 -12.22
N GLN A 120 1.32 -3.45 -11.07
CA GLN A 120 0.21 -3.93 -10.25
C GLN A 120 -0.63 -2.77 -9.68
N VAL A 121 0.01 -1.69 -9.24
CA VAL A 121 -0.69 -0.49 -8.74
C VAL A 121 -1.43 0.20 -9.89
N ALA A 122 -0.78 0.41 -11.02
CA ALA A 122 -1.37 1.02 -12.21
C ALA A 122 -2.60 0.24 -12.70
N LEU A 123 -2.56 -1.09 -12.70
CA LEU A 123 -3.72 -1.91 -13.09
C LEU A 123 -4.99 -1.57 -12.30
N VAL A 124 -4.86 -1.30 -11.00
CA VAL A 124 -6.00 -0.90 -10.15
C VAL A 124 -6.40 0.54 -10.42
N LEU A 125 -5.44 1.45 -10.56
CA LEU A 125 -5.74 2.88 -10.71
C LEU A 125 -6.29 3.23 -12.11
N ASP A 126 -5.85 2.53 -13.15
CA ASP A 126 -6.27 2.78 -14.54
C ASP A 126 -7.60 2.12 -14.89
N ASN A 127 -7.98 1.03 -14.20
CA ASN A 127 -9.17 0.23 -14.53
C ASN A 127 -10.20 0.16 -13.40
N GLY A 128 -9.85 0.67 -12.22
CA GLY A 128 -10.68 0.59 -11.02
C GLY A 128 -11.57 1.81 -10.83
N SER A 129 -12.50 1.68 -9.91
CA SER A 129 -13.32 2.78 -9.40
C SER A 129 -12.56 3.62 -8.37
N ARG A 130 -13.11 4.78 -8.00
CA ARG A 130 -12.64 5.57 -6.84
C ARG A 130 -12.58 4.73 -5.56
N ASN A 131 -13.53 3.82 -5.37
CA ASN A 131 -13.55 2.91 -4.22
C ASN A 131 -12.41 1.90 -4.26
N ASP A 132 -12.00 1.45 -5.46
CA ASP A 132 -10.86 0.57 -5.63
C ASP A 132 -9.55 1.30 -5.29
N ALA A 133 -9.39 2.55 -5.74
CA ALA A 133 -8.26 3.39 -5.35
C ALA A 133 -8.23 3.65 -3.83
N ALA A 134 -9.38 3.93 -3.21
CA ALA A 134 -9.50 4.11 -1.76
C ALA A 134 -9.13 2.82 -1.00
N THR A 135 -9.59 1.67 -1.49
CA THR A 135 -9.30 0.35 -0.92
C THR A 135 -7.80 0.05 -1.02
N LEU A 136 -7.19 0.32 -2.18
CA LEU A 136 -5.75 0.15 -2.39
C LEU A 136 -4.94 0.99 -1.42
N LEU A 137 -5.24 2.30 -1.34
CA LEU A 137 -4.55 3.23 -0.44
C LEU A 137 -4.69 2.82 1.03
N THR A 138 -5.90 2.46 1.46
CA THR A 138 -6.16 2.04 2.84
C THR A 138 -5.47 0.73 3.18
N THR A 139 -5.44 -0.23 2.24
CA THR A 139 -4.75 -1.51 2.42
C THR A 139 -3.24 -1.30 2.55
N SER A 140 -2.65 -0.49 1.68
CA SER A 140 -1.22 -0.15 1.75
C SER A 140 -0.87 0.58 3.04
N LEU A 141 -1.74 1.51 3.48
CA LEU A 141 -1.56 2.23 4.75
C LEU A 141 -1.58 1.26 5.94
N LEU A 142 -2.56 0.36 5.99
CA LEU A 142 -2.70 -0.65 7.04
C LEU A 142 -1.43 -1.51 7.18
N TRP A 143 -0.88 -2.00 6.06
CA TRP A 143 0.33 -2.82 6.08
C TRP A 143 1.59 -2.03 6.44
N SER A 144 1.67 -0.77 6.03
CA SER A 144 2.81 0.11 6.35
C SER A 144 2.84 0.57 7.80
N GLY A 145 1.69 0.59 8.49
CA GLY A 145 1.57 0.97 9.90
C GLY A 145 1.75 -0.18 10.89
N ALA A 146 1.85 -1.43 10.43
CA ALA A 146 1.92 -2.62 11.26
C ALA A 146 3.28 -2.83 11.98
N ASP A 147 4.12 -1.80 12.07
CA ASP A 147 5.50 -1.85 12.57
C ASP A 147 5.70 -1.41 14.03
N ASN A 148 4.61 -1.25 14.79
CA ASN A 148 4.66 -0.65 16.14
C ASN A 148 4.17 -1.53 17.31
N ASP A 149 4.07 -2.86 17.14
CA ASP A 149 3.84 -3.82 18.26
C ASP A 149 5.10 -4.61 18.62
#